data_AF-A0A836IJB3-F1
#
_entry.id   AF-A0A836IJB3-F1
#
_cell.length_a   1.000
_cell.length_b   1.000
_cell.length_c   1.000
_cell.angle_alpha   90.00
_cell.angle_beta   90.00
_cell.angle_gamma   90.00
#
_symmetry.space_group_name_H-M   'P 1'
#
loop_
_entity.id
_entity.type
_entity.pdbx_description
1 polymer ?
#
loop_
_entity_poly.entity_id
_entity_poly.type
_entity_poly.pdbx_seq_one_letter_code
_entity_poly.pdbx_strand_id
1 'polypeptide(L)'
;MTRAKHRLRKREVHLPISAYGKPLTASYRTGNYSVTHVADWVCCACSSAAVGVDVVAVHPQDKVLSSLILSKEERAQAEMIPRKQWPSLFALTWSLKESVLKALGLGLSTKLQMCDIRLDRVELENIMTVSNTAHGSIYTAPKHRLMVSLLGNAKKPWVYSSLMLPGDPPHILSVVLWEEMVNGAIEVMFVSPQTALQS
;
A
#
# COMPACT_ATOMS: atom_id res chain seq x y z
N MET A 1 -20.41 28.24 8.91
CA MET A 1 -19.13 28.91 9.21
C MET A 1 -18.07 28.38 8.25
N THR A 2 -17.66 29.22 7.31
CA THR A 2 -16.81 28.88 6.16
C THR A 2 -15.35 28.73 6.63
N ARG A 3 -14.82 27.50 6.68
CA ARG A 3 -13.43 27.25 7.06
C ARG A 3 -12.54 27.80 5.94
N ALA A 4 -11.96 28.98 6.13
CA ALA A 4 -10.97 29.53 5.22
C ALA A 4 -9.87 28.49 4.98
N LYS A 5 -9.69 28.06 3.73
CA LYS A 5 -8.55 27.23 3.32
C LYS A 5 -7.29 28.10 3.50
N HIS A 6 -6.67 28.05 4.68
CA HIS A 6 -5.33 28.60 4.86
C HIS A 6 -4.40 27.92 3.85
N ARG A 7 -3.95 28.69 2.84
CA ARG A 7 -2.84 28.34 1.96
C ARG A 7 -1.57 28.37 2.81
N LEU A 8 -1.14 27.22 3.27
CA LEU A 8 0.13 27.06 3.99
C LEU A 8 1.26 27.04 2.97
N ARG A 9 2.36 27.73 3.23
CA ARG A 9 3.56 27.57 2.42
C ARG A 9 4.22 26.24 2.79
N LYS A 10 4.81 25.53 1.82
CA LYS A 10 5.45 24.22 2.08
C LYS A 10 6.46 24.24 3.24
N ARG A 11 7.24 25.32 3.33
CA ARG A 11 8.22 25.56 4.40
C ARG A 11 7.61 25.74 5.81
N GLU A 12 6.32 26.04 5.89
CA GLU A 12 5.58 26.22 7.15
C GLU A 12 4.90 24.91 7.60
N VAL A 13 4.93 23.87 6.77
CA VAL A 13 4.35 22.57 7.10
C VAL A 13 5.36 21.76 7.89
N HIS A 14 5.05 21.52 9.17
CA HIS A 14 5.82 20.63 10.02
C HIS A 14 5.09 19.28 10.13
N LEU A 15 5.76 18.21 9.70
CA LEU A 15 5.22 16.85 9.74
C LEU A 15 5.93 16.10 10.87
N PRO A 16 5.27 15.86 12.02
CA PRO A 16 5.86 15.07 13.08
C PRO A 16 6.07 13.62 12.63
N ILE A 17 6.94 12.90 13.32
CA ILE A 17 7.24 11.51 13.04
C ILE A 17 6.86 10.68 14.27
N SER A 18 6.24 9.52 14.07
CA SER A 18 5.92 8.60 15.17
C SER A 18 7.20 7.95 15.75
N ALA A 19 7.06 7.28 16.89
CA ALA A 19 8.17 6.52 17.50
C ALA A 19 8.81 5.48 16.57
N TYR A 20 8.09 5.04 15.53
CA TYR A 20 8.54 4.04 14.56
C TYR A 20 8.92 4.63 13.20
N GLY A 21 9.01 5.96 13.07
CA GLY A 21 9.41 6.60 11.83
C GLY A 21 8.25 6.90 10.85
N LYS A 22 6.99 6.62 11.21
CA LYS A 22 5.84 6.94 10.34
C LYS A 22 5.62 8.46 10.34
N PRO A 23 5.64 9.12 9.17
CA PRO A 23 5.23 10.51 9.05
C PRO A 23 3.76 10.68 9.45
N LEU A 24 3.49 11.67 10.30
CA LEU A 24 2.16 11.98 10.81
C LEU A 24 1.65 13.29 10.18
N THR A 25 0.33 13.42 10.06
CA THR A 25 -0.28 14.68 9.65
C THR A 25 0.03 15.77 10.66
N ALA A 26 0.23 16.99 10.16
CA ALA A 26 0.42 18.15 11.02
C ALA A 26 -0.79 18.30 11.97
N SER A 27 -0.54 18.68 13.23
CA SER A 27 -1.55 18.68 14.31
C SER A 27 -2.81 19.51 14.01
N TYR A 28 -2.71 20.50 13.11
CA TYR A 28 -3.81 21.36 12.68
C TYR A 28 -4.60 20.80 11.47
N ARG A 29 -4.25 19.61 10.95
CA ARG A 29 -4.93 18.92 9.85
C ARG A 29 -5.52 17.60 10.35
N THR A 30 -6.65 17.22 9.80
CA THR A 30 -7.29 15.92 10.01
C THR A 30 -6.95 14.99 8.85
N GLY A 31 -6.89 13.69 9.12
CA GLY A 31 -6.64 12.64 8.12
C GLY A 31 -5.28 11.97 8.31
N ASN A 32 -5.05 10.95 7.50
CA ASN A 32 -3.87 10.10 7.48
C ASN A 32 -3.30 10.09 6.07
N TYR A 33 -1.99 9.89 5.98
CA TYR A 33 -1.34 9.60 4.72
C TYR A 33 -0.27 8.53 4.90
N SER A 34 0.11 7.93 3.78
CA SER A 34 1.26 7.03 3.68
C SER A 34 1.97 7.33 2.37
N VAL A 35 3.29 7.20 2.36
CA VAL A 35 4.12 7.41 1.17
C VAL A 35 4.98 6.17 0.92
N THR A 36 5.31 5.96 -0.35
CA THR A 36 6.28 4.95 -0.77
C THR A 36 6.96 5.42 -2.05
N HIS A 37 8.15 4.89 -2.32
CA HIS A 37 8.82 5.11 -3.59
C HIS A 37 9.67 3.89 -3.96
N VAL A 38 9.78 3.61 -5.26
CA VAL A 38 10.70 2.63 -5.83
C VAL A 38 10.95 3.00 -7.28
N ALA A 39 12.21 2.96 -7.72
CA ALA A 39 12.61 3.34 -9.07
C ALA A 39 11.96 4.68 -9.49
N ASP A 40 11.14 4.66 -10.55
CA ASP A 40 10.46 5.84 -11.12
C ASP A 40 9.14 6.20 -10.41
N TRP A 41 8.71 5.40 -9.44
CA TRP A 41 7.43 5.56 -8.77
C TRP A 41 7.58 6.25 -7.42
N VAL A 42 6.83 7.34 -7.23
CA VAL A 42 6.54 7.94 -5.93
C VAL A 42 5.03 7.92 -5.74
N CYS A 43 4.55 7.28 -4.67
CA CYS A 43 3.13 7.16 -4.40
C CYS A 43 2.78 7.74 -3.03
N CYS A 44 1.64 8.42 -2.96
CA CYS A 44 1.09 8.94 -1.73
C CYS A 44 -0.40 8.55 -1.65
N ALA A 45 -0.79 7.86 -0.58
CA ALA A 45 -2.18 7.57 -0.29
C ALA A 45 -2.64 8.45 0.88
N CYS A 46 -3.83 9.02 0.75
CA CYS A 46 -4.45 9.89 1.75
C CYS A 46 -5.84 9.37 2.08
N SER A 47 -6.23 9.37 3.36
CA SER A 47 -7.56 8.95 3.79
C SER A 47 -7.93 9.58 5.13
N SER A 48 -9.23 9.65 5.43
CA SER A 48 -9.70 9.91 6.80
C SER A 48 -9.47 8.71 7.73
N ALA A 49 -9.39 7.50 7.19
CA ALA A 49 -9.06 6.26 7.89
C ALA A 49 -7.55 6.04 7.99
N ALA A 50 -7.12 5.10 8.84
CA ALA A 50 -5.75 4.59 8.76
C ALA A 50 -5.49 4.01 7.37
N VAL A 51 -4.45 4.50 6.69
CA VAL A 51 -4.10 4.12 5.33
C VAL A 51 -2.62 3.80 5.22
N GLY A 52 -2.30 2.82 4.40
CA GLY A 52 -0.95 2.45 4.04
C GLY A 52 -0.85 2.21 2.54
N VAL A 53 0.32 2.54 1.97
CA VAL A 53 0.61 2.33 0.55
C VAL A 53 2.02 1.80 0.37
N ASP A 54 2.16 0.84 -0.52
CA ASP A 54 3.46 0.31 -0.92
C ASP A 54 3.49 -0.06 -2.41
N VAL A 55 4.69 -0.06 -2.98
CA VAL A 55 4.94 -0.36 -4.40
C VAL A 55 6.13 -1.29 -4.51
N VAL A 56 5.95 -2.42 -5.21
CA VAL A 56 6.95 -3.49 -5.29
C VAL A 56 7.12 -3.93 -6.75
N ALA A 57 8.37 -4.05 -7.20
CA ALA A 57 8.70 -4.55 -8.52
C ALA A 57 8.37 -6.04 -8.66
N VAL A 58 7.82 -6.43 -9.81
CA VAL A 58 7.52 -7.83 -10.14
C VAL A 58 8.74 -8.47 -10.78
N HIS A 59 9.61 -9.03 -9.94
CA HIS A 59 10.79 -9.76 -10.39
C HIS A 59 10.70 -11.27 -10.10
N PRO A 60 11.39 -12.10 -10.89
CA PRO A 60 11.64 -13.49 -10.53
C PRO A 60 12.24 -13.57 -9.13
N GLN A 61 11.62 -14.36 -8.26
CA GLN A 61 12.00 -14.40 -6.85
C GLN A 61 12.97 -15.54 -6.54
N ASP A 62 13.94 -15.24 -5.68
CA ASP A 62 14.72 -16.26 -5.00
C ASP A 62 13.83 -17.01 -3.98
N LYS A 63 14.01 -18.33 -3.89
CA LYS A 63 13.35 -19.17 -2.87
C LYS A 63 13.61 -18.65 -1.46
N VAL A 64 14.78 -18.09 -1.17
CA VAL A 64 15.12 -17.56 0.16
C VAL A 64 14.19 -16.40 0.53
N LEU A 65 13.99 -15.43 -0.38
CA LEU A 65 13.10 -14.29 -0.14
C LEU A 65 11.64 -14.74 0.07
N SER A 66 11.19 -15.76 -0.66
CA SER A 66 9.85 -16.35 -0.45
C SER A 66 9.62 -16.81 1.00
N SER A 67 10.67 -17.27 1.70
CA SER A 67 10.57 -17.78 3.07
C SER A 67 10.50 -16.69 4.14
N LEU A 68 11.03 -15.51 3.82
CA LEU A 68 11.02 -14.38 4.72
C LEU A 68 9.70 -13.61 4.64
N ILE A 69 9.08 -13.60 3.45
CA ILE A 69 7.83 -12.87 3.21
C ILE A 69 6.60 -13.74 3.47
N LEU A 70 6.55 -14.96 2.96
CA LEU A 70 5.36 -15.80 3.05
C LEU A 70 5.35 -16.60 4.36
N SER A 71 4.21 -16.57 5.05
CA SER A 71 3.90 -17.53 6.09
C SER A 71 3.78 -18.95 5.52
N LYS A 72 3.75 -19.96 6.39
CA LYS A 72 3.61 -21.36 5.98
C LYS A 72 2.31 -21.58 5.22
N GLU A 73 1.22 -20.98 5.68
CA GLU A 73 -0.11 -21.08 5.08
C GLU A 73 -0.16 -20.39 3.71
N GLU A 74 0.36 -19.17 3.59
CA GLU A 74 0.43 -18.44 2.31
C GLU A 74 1.30 -19.17 1.29
N ARG A 75 2.40 -19.80 1.75
CA ARG A 75 3.24 -20.63 0.88
C ARG A 75 2.49 -21.86 0.37
N ALA A 76 1.75 -22.56 1.24
CA ALA A 76 0.95 -23.70 0.82
C ALA A 76 -0.13 -23.29 -0.20
N GLN A 77 -0.74 -22.11 -0.03
CA GLN A 77 -1.65 -21.53 -1.02
C GLN A 77 -0.94 -21.20 -2.34
N ALA A 78 0.26 -20.61 -2.28
CA ALA A 78 1.05 -20.25 -3.47
C ALA A 78 1.46 -21.49 -4.30
N GLU A 79 1.63 -22.64 -3.67
CA GLU A 79 1.93 -23.91 -4.36
C GLU A 79 0.79 -24.40 -5.26
N MET A 80 -0.44 -23.94 -5.04
CA MET A 80 -1.58 -24.21 -5.91
C MET A 80 -1.62 -23.31 -7.16
N ILE A 81 -0.76 -22.28 -7.21
CA ILE A 81 -0.73 -21.30 -8.30
C ILE A 81 0.38 -21.66 -9.31
N PRO A 82 0.14 -21.51 -10.63
CA PRO A 82 1.16 -21.77 -11.65
C PRO A 82 2.46 -20.99 -11.40
N ARG A 83 3.61 -21.67 -11.50
CA ARG A 83 4.95 -21.08 -11.25
C ARG A 83 5.22 -19.76 -11.98
N LYS A 84 4.67 -19.59 -13.19
CA LYS A 84 4.78 -18.35 -13.98
C LYS A 84 4.14 -17.12 -13.31
N GLN A 85 3.19 -17.32 -12.39
CA GLN A 85 2.49 -16.26 -11.67
C GLN A 85 3.10 -15.95 -10.30
N TRP A 86 4.06 -16.76 -9.83
CA TRP A 86 4.70 -16.58 -8.53
C TRP A 86 5.35 -15.19 -8.33
N PRO A 87 6.05 -14.61 -9.33
CA PRO A 87 6.58 -13.26 -9.21
C PRO A 87 5.51 -12.23 -8.82
N SER A 88 4.38 -12.25 -9.51
CA SER A 88 3.26 -11.32 -9.26
C SER A 88 2.60 -11.61 -7.91
N LEU A 89 2.40 -12.88 -7.56
CA LEU A 89 1.80 -13.25 -6.27
C LEU A 89 2.65 -12.76 -5.11
N PHE A 90 3.96 -12.97 -5.20
CA PHE A 90 4.89 -12.53 -4.18
C PHE A 90 4.94 -11.00 -4.05
N ALA A 91 5.05 -10.28 -5.17
CA ALA A 91 5.06 -8.82 -5.15
C ALA A 91 3.73 -8.24 -4.59
N LEU A 92 2.59 -8.86 -4.92
CA LEU A 92 1.29 -8.51 -4.33
C LEU A 92 1.25 -8.78 -2.83
N THR A 93 1.66 -9.97 -2.38
CA THR A 93 1.67 -10.29 -0.95
C THR A 93 2.60 -9.38 -0.17
N TRP A 94 3.81 -9.10 -0.69
CA TRP A 94 4.75 -8.16 -0.07
C TRP A 94 4.12 -6.78 0.04
N SER A 95 3.70 -6.19 -1.08
CA SER A 95 3.16 -4.82 -1.11
C SER A 95 1.95 -4.66 -0.17
N LEU A 96 1.08 -5.67 -0.07
CA LEU A 96 -0.03 -5.66 0.91
C LEU A 96 0.46 -5.68 2.35
N LYS A 97 1.44 -6.53 2.69
CA LYS A 97 1.98 -6.62 4.06
C LYS A 97 2.69 -5.34 4.49
N GLU A 98 3.54 -4.78 3.63
CA GLU A 98 4.18 -3.48 3.85
C GLU A 98 3.15 -2.36 3.98
N SER A 99 2.13 -2.36 3.13
CA SER A 99 1.03 -1.39 3.24
C SER A 99 0.33 -1.50 4.59
N VAL A 100 0.08 -2.71 5.11
CA VAL A 100 -0.51 -2.88 6.46
C VAL A 100 0.42 -2.33 7.55
N LEU A 101 1.71 -2.65 7.52
CA LEU A 101 2.67 -2.12 8.50
C LEU A 101 2.72 -0.60 8.49
N LYS A 102 2.71 -0.01 7.29
CA LYS A 102 2.64 1.45 7.09
C LYS A 102 1.33 2.02 7.61
N ALA A 103 0.20 1.36 7.40
CA ALA A 103 -1.09 1.80 7.93
C ALA A 103 -1.11 1.81 9.47
N LEU A 104 -0.57 0.76 10.08
CA LEU A 104 -0.45 0.62 11.54
C LEU A 104 0.63 1.54 12.14
N GLY A 105 1.55 2.05 11.33
CA GLY A 105 2.67 2.85 11.79
C GLY A 105 3.70 2.07 12.59
N LEU A 106 3.82 0.77 12.31
CA LEU A 106 4.78 -0.13 12.96
C LEU A 106 6.13 -0.17 12.24
N GLY A 107 6.17 0.23 10.95
CA GLY A 107 7.41 0.27 10.15
C GLY A 107 8.19 -1.06 10.16
N LEU A 108 9.45 -1.00 9.71
CA LEU A 108 10.43 -2.08 9.87
C LEU A 108 11.14 -2.05 11.24
N SER A 109 10.83 -1.06 12.07
CA SER A 109 11.42 -0.81 13.39
C SER A 109 10.83 -1.71 14.49
N THR A 110 9.97 -2.65 14.11
CA THR A 110 9.48 -3.73 14.97
C THR A 110 10.30 -5.00 14.75
N LYS A 111 10.36 -5.88 15.75
CA LYS A 111 10.89 -7.26 15.59
C LYS A 111 9.98 -8.14 14.70
N LEU A 112 8.97 -7.56 14.05
CA LEU A 112 8.04 -8.27 13.17
C LEU A 112 8.74 -8.63 11.89
N GLN A 113 8.70 -9.91 11.54
CA GLN A 113 9.07 -10.38 10.22
C GLN A 113 7.83 -10.40 9.32
N MET A 114 8.02 -10.32 8.01
CA MET A 114 6.88 -10.36 7.07
C MET A 114 6.08 -11.66 7.16
N CYS A 115 6.71 -12.77 7.52
CA CYS A 115 6.03 -14.03 7.79
C CYS A 115 5.12 -14.01 9.04
N ASP A 116 5.27 -13.03 9.94
CA ASP A 116 4.42 -12.86 11.13
C ASP A 116 3.08 -12.18 10.81
N ILE A 117 3.01 -11.54 9.65
CA ILE A 117 1.81 -10.94 9.08
C ILE A 117 1.18 -11.98 8.19
N ARG A 118 -0.05 -12.39 8.48
CA ARG A 118 -0.78 -13.38 7.69
C ARG A 118 -1.96 -12.74 7.01
N LEU A 119 -2.02 -12.90 5.70
CA LEU A 119 -3.15 -12.56 4.85
C LEU A 119 -3.95 -13.84 4.59
N ASP A 120 -5.28 -13.79 4.66
CA ASP A 120 -6.11 -14.98 4.49
C ASP A 120 -6.28 -15.41 3.04
N ARG A 121 -6.51 -14.45 2.14
CA ARG A 121 -6.71 -14.69 0.72
C ARG A 121 -6.16 -13.52 -0.09
N VAL A 122 -5.23 -13.82 -0.99
CA VAL A 122 -4.61 -12.88 -1.93
C VAL A 122 -4.83 -13.41 -3.33
N GLU A 123 -5.49 -12.63 -4.19
CA GLU A 123 -5.88 -13.07 -5.52
C GLU A 123 -5.34 -12.13 -6.59
N LEU A 124 -4.71 -12.70 -7.61
CA LEU A 124 -4.11 -11.94 -8.71
C LEU A 124 -5.16 -11.28 -9.61
N GLU A 125 -6.37 -11.85 -9.69
CA GLU A 125 -7.50 -11.28 -10.43
C GLU A 125 -8.00 -9.94 -9.85
N ASN A 126 -7.69 -9.67 -8.58
CA ASN A 126 -8.03 -8.41 -7.92
C ASN A 126 -7.03 -7.28 -8.23
N ILE A 127 -6.04 -7.52 -9.11
CA ILE A 127 -5.11 -6.49 -9.57
C ILE A 127 -5.70 -5.81 -10.81
N MET A 128 -5.94 -4.51 -10.70
CA MET A 128 -6.32 -3.68 -11.84
C MET A 128 -5.09 -3.32 -12.68
N THR A 129 -5.08 -3.68 -13.97
CA THR A 129 -4.00 -3.27 -14.88
C THR A 129 -4.14 -1.80 -15.27
N VAL A 130 -3.08 -1.02 -15.08
CA VAL A 130 -3.00 0.36 -15.55
C VAL A 130 -2.42 0.38 -16.97
N SER A 131 -3.23 0.85 -17.93
CA SER A 131 -2.86 0.93 -19.34
C SER A 131 -2.12 2.22 -19.72
N ASN A 132 -2.26 3.29 -18.93
CA ASN A 132 -1.68 4.60 -19.21
C ASN A 132 -1.32 5.31 -17.89
N THR A 133 -0.18 5.96 -17.86
CA THR A 133 0.31 6.71 -16.70
C THR A 133 0.52 8.19 -17.02
N ALA A 134 -0.10 8.67 -18.10
CA ALA A 134 -0.09 10.08 -18.48
C ALA A 134 -0.63 10.96 -17.34
N HIS A 135 -0.03 12.14 -17.17
CA HIS A 135 -0.44 13.10 -16.15
C HIS A 135 -1.92 13.48 -16.27
N GLY A 136 -2.62 13.50 -15.15
CA GLY A 136 -4.06 13.77 -15.09
C GLY A 136 -4.95 12.54 -15.32
N SER A 137 -4.37 11.37 -15.65
CA SER A 137 -5.13 10.13 -15.72
C SER A 137 -5.62 9.71 -14.34
N ILE A 138 -6.90 9.32 -14.26
CA ILE A 138 -7.56 8.89 -13.02
C ILE A 138 -8.10 7.47 -13.21
N TYR A 139 -7.82 6.60 -12.25
CA TYR A 139 -8.32 5.23 -12.19
C TYR A 139 -9.14 5.04 -10.91
N THR A 140 -10.25 4.31 -11.03
CA THR A 140 -11.12 3.97 -9.91
C THR A 140 -11.02 2.48 -9.64
N ALA A 141 -10.21 2.11 -8.65
CA ALA A 141 -9.93 0.72 -8.33
C ALA A 141 -10.98 0.15 -7.35
N PRO A 142 -11.51 -1.06 -7.59
CA PRO A 142 -12.41 -1.73 -6.66
C PRO A 142 -11.69 -2.06 -5.36
N LYS A 143 -12.46 -2.08 -4.26
CA LYS A 143 -11.95 -2.50 -2.96
C LYS A 143 -12.28 -3.97 -2.72
N HIS A 144 -11.28 -4.70 -2.25
CA HIS A 144 -11.38 -6.09 -1.88
C HIS A 144 -11.16 -6.24 -0.39
N ARG A 145 -11.85 -7.20 0.22
CA ARG A 145 -11.67 -7.53 1.64
C ARG A 145 -10.36 -8.28 1.84
N LEU A 146 -9.68 -8.00 2.95
CA LEU A 146 -8.47 -8.68 3.38
C LEU A 146 -8.55 -8.92 4.88
N MET A 147 -8.40 -10.17 5.33
CA MET A 147 -8.27 -10.44 6.76
C MET A 147 -6.80 -10.53 7.12
N VAL A 148 -6.40 -9.73 8.11
CA VAL A 148 -5.00 -9.66 8.54
C VAL A 148 -4.85 -10.16 9.96
N SER A 149 -3.90 -11.08 10.16
CA SER A 149 -3.47 -11.50 11.49
C SER A 149 -2.03 -11.07 11.72
N LEU A 150 -1.72 -10.56 12.90
CA LEU A 150 -0.36 -10.19 13.32
C LEU A 150 0.01 -11.06 14.51
N LEU A 151 1.12 -11.80 14.44
CA LEU A 151 1.63 -12.63 15.55
C LEU A 151 0.59 -13.61 16.14
N GLY A 152 -0.37 -14.07 15.32
CA GLY A 152 -1.43 -14.98 15.77
C GLY A 152 -2.58 -14.33 16.53
N ASN A 153 -2.64 -13.00 16.59
CA ASN A 153 -3.83 -12.28 17.05
C ASN A 153 -5.05 -12.57 16.16
N ALA A 154 -6.24 -12.27 16.68
CA ALA A 154 -7.49 -12.38 15.94
C ALA A 154 -7.40 -11.67 14.58
N LYS A 155 -7.93 -12.33 13.54
CA LYS A 155 -8.06 -11.78 12.20
C LYS A 155 -8.84 -10.46 12.27
N LYS A 156 -8.16 -9.34 12.00
CA LYS A 156 -8.81 -8.04 11.85
C LYS A 156 -9.10 -7.78 10.39
N PRO A 157 -10.25 -7.20 10.05
CA PRO A 157 -10.55 -6.99 8.64
C PRO A 157 -10.00 -5.65 8.17
N TRP A 158 -9.66 -5.64 6.89
CA TRP A 158 -9.12 -4.52 6.13
C TRP A 158 -9.74 -4.54 4.74
N VAL A 159 -9.61 -3.43 4.04
CA VAL A 159 -9.88 -3.35 2.61
C VAL A 159 -8.63 -2.93 1.86
N TYR A 160 -8.49 -3.37 0.63
CA TYR A 160 -7.37 -2.99 -0.23
C TYR A 160 -7.78 -2.79 -1.68
N SER A 161 -6.96 -2.07 -2.43
CA SER A 161 -6.93 -2.13 -3.90
C SER A 161 -5.48 -2.28 -4.35
N SER A 162 -5.28 -3.01 -5.44
CA SER A 162 -3.96 -3.19 -6.04
C SER A 162 -4.00 -2.87 -7.54
N LEU A 163 -2.93 -2.25 -8.02
CA LEU A 163 -2.77 -1.85 -9.41
C LEU A 163 -1.45 -2.37 -9.97
N MET A 164 -1.48 -2.92 -11.19
CA MET A 164 -0.29 -3.25 -11.96
C MET A 164 0.14 -2.01 -12.72
N LEU A 165 1.26 -1.42 -12.32
CA LEU A 165 1.90 -0.29 -12.99
C LEU A 165 2.82 -0.80 -14.11
N PRO A 166 2.86 -0.11 -15.27
CA PRO A 166 3.73 -0.48 -16.36
C PRO A 166 5.22 -0.25 -16.01
N GLY A 167 6.10 -0.91 -16.77
CA GLY A 167 7.55 -0.84 -16.60
C GLY A 167 8.20 -2.15 -17.03
N ASP A 168 9.53 -2.17 -17.08
CA ASP A 168 10.32 -3.39 -17.20
C ASP A 168 11.37 -3.45 -16.07
N PRO A 169 11.08 -4.19 -14.97
CA PRO A 169 9.87 -4.97 -14.74
C PRO A 169 8.62 -4.10 -14.46
N PRO A 170 7.41 -4.66 -14.53
CA PRO A 170 6.22 -4.00 -14.01
C PRO A 170 6.25 -3.95 -12.47
N HIS A 171 5.40 -3.11 -11.89
CA HIS A 171 5.32 -2.93 -10.43
C HIS A 171 3.89 -3.13 -9.94
N ILE A 172 3.71 -3.61 -8.71
CA ILE A 172 2.42 -3.69 -8.04
C ILE A 172 2.36 -2.60 -6.98
N LEU A 173 1.40 -1.69 -7.13
CA LEU A 173 1.01 -0.71 -6.12
C LEU A 173 -0.15 -1.29 -5.30
N SER A 174 -0.05 -1.30 -3.98
CA SER A 174 -1.13 -1.67 -3.09
C SER A 174 -1.46 -0.55 -2.12
N VAL A 175 -2.76 -0.33 -1.90
CA VAL A 175 -3.28 0.61 -0.89
C VAL A 175 -4.19 -0.18 0.04
N VAL A 176 -3.97 -0.07 1.34
CA VAL A 176 -4.82 -0.73 2.37
C VAL A 176 -5.46 0.30 3.28
N LEU A 177 -6.69 0.03 3.71
CA LEU A 177 -7.45 0.84 4.66
C LEU A 177 -8.09 -0.03 5.74
N TRP A 178 -8.24 0.52 6.93
CA TRP A 178 -8.92 -0.15 8.03
C TRP A 178 -10.45 -0.17 7.86
N GLU A 179 -11.08 -1.31 8.19
CA GLU A 179 -12.47 -1.70 7.87
C GLU A 179 -13.58 -0.77 8.37
N GLU A 180 -13.40 -0.01 9.46
CA GLU A 180 -14.49 0.84 10.01
C GLU A 180 -14.94 1.96 9.06
N MET A 181 -14.16 2.19 8.02
CA MET A 181 -14.44 3.15 6.98
C MET A 181 -14.53 2.32 5.71
N VAL A 182 -15.69 2.29 5.04
CA VAL A 182 -15.81 2.50 3.57
C VAL A 182 -17.02 1.81 2.94
N ASN A 183 -17.88 2.64 2.34
CA ASN A 183 -18.49 2.40 1.02
C ASN A 183 -17.63 3.14 -0.05
N GLY A 184 -17.60 2.67 -1.30
CA GLY A 184 -16.97 3.36 -2.44
C GLY A 184 -15.61 2.80 -2.89
N ALA A 185 -14.96 3.42 -3.88
CA ALA A 185 -13.73 2.93 -4.52
C ALA A 185 -12.44 3.66 -4.05
N ILE A 186 -11.25 3.21 -4.47
CA ILE A 186 -9.99 3.95 -4.33
C ILE A 186 -9.73 4.70 -5.64
N GLU A 187 -9.58 6.01 -5.57
CA GLU A 187 -9.17 6.83 -6.72
C GLU A 187 -7.64 6.94 -6.76
N VAL A 188 -7.06 6.64 -7.91
CA VAL A 188 -5.62 6.75 -8.18
C VAL A 188 -5.42 7.78 -9.27
N MET A 189 -4.66 8.83 -8.96
CA MET A 189 -4.37 9.93 -9.87
C MET A 189 -2.88 9.97 -10.19
N PHE A 190 -2.55 9.97 -11.48
CA PHE A 190 -1.17 10.18 -11.94
C PHE A 190 -0.90 11.68 -12.03
N VAL A 191 0.09 12.15 -11.30
CA VAL A 191 0.46 13.57 -11.24
C VAL A 191 1.90 13.76 -11.71
N SER A 192 2.16 14.88 -12.40
CA SER A 192 3.53 15.24 -12.73
C SER A 192 4.30 15.68 -11.48
N PRO A 193 5.63 15.49 -11.42
CA PRO A 193 6.44 16.04 -10.35
C PRO A 193 6.26 17.55 -10.17
N GLN A 194 6.12 18.30 -11.28
CA GLN A 194 5.91 19.74 -11.26
C GLN A 194 4.56 20.10 -10.61
N THR A 195 3.49 19.37 -10.95
CA THR A 195 2.16 19.56 -10.37
C THR A 195 2.17 19.24 -8.88
N ALA A 196 2.83 18.14 -8.47
CA ALA A 196 2.99 17.78 -7.05
C ALA A 196 3.80 18.82 -6.25
N LEU A 197 4.74 19.50 -6.91
CA LEU A 197 5.54 20.57 -6.29
C LEU A 197 4.84 21.94 -6.27
N GLN A 198 3.77 22.13 -7.03
CA GLN A 198 3.01 23.39 -7.07
C GLN A 198 1.72 23.38 -6.22
N SER A 199 1.25 22.20 -5.80
CA SER A 199 0.07 22.01 -4.93
C SER A 199 0.33 22.25 -3.45
#